data_AF-A0A353RFG0-F1
#
_entry.id   AF-A0A353RFG0-F1
#
_cell.length_a   1.000
_cell.length_b   1.000
_cell.length_c   1.000
_cell.angle_alpha   90.00
_cell.angle_beta   90.00
_cell.angle_gamma   90.00
#
_symmetry.space_group_name_H-M   'P 1'
#
loop_
_entity.id
_entity.type
_entity.pdbx_description
1 polymer ?
#
loop_
_entity_poly.entity_id
_entity_poly.type
_entity_poly.pdbx_seq_one_letter_code
_entity_poly.pdbx_strand_id
1 'polypeptide(L)'
;DGTVGANKNSIKIIGDHTDMYAQGYFAYDSKKSGGLTISHLRFGKKPIKSTYYITKANFVACHKPSYVNVYDMVEDLKPGGSFLLNCEWNEKELDEHLPAKMKRYIARNNINFYTINGVKLGKEIGLGGRINTILQSAFFTITGIIPKEKAIQYMKDAATKSYSRKGEKIVKMNHEAIDRGANEFVKVHVPEAWKDAVDNTTVKKVNCGDPALTEYVNNVLIPANRHQGDKLPVSAVLKMANGTVPSGSAAYEKRGIAIDVPEWNPANCIQCNTCSYVCPHAVIRPAVLNAEEVAKAPKSMKMKDMTLMPGLKFAITISTLDCTGCGSCATVCPGMRGNKALTMKPMETQLASQEGFDYGQKLSPKPEVAKKFRPTSVKGSQFHKPLLEFSGACAGCGET
;
A
#
# COMPACT_ATOMS: atom_id res chain seq x y z
N ASP A 1 -1.62 9.52 -1.56
CA ASP A 1 -0.30 10.13 -1.23
C ASP A 1 -0.18 11.61 -1.68
N GLY A 2 -1.00 12.09 -2.62
CA GLY A 2 -0.99 13.47 -3.11
C GLY A 2 -0.27 13.64 -4.45
N THR A 3 0.15 12.55 -5.08
CA THR A 3 0.94 12.53 -6.32
C THR A 3 0.24 13.22 -7.49
N VAL A 4 -1.04 12.95 -7.74
CA VAL A 4 -1.81 13.60 -8.81
C VAL A 4 -1.85 15.12 -8.60
N GLY A 5 -2.08 15.57 -7.37
CA GLY A 5 -2.14 16.99 -7.04
C GLY A 5 -0.80 17.68 -7.31
N ALA A 6 0.30 17.06 -6.88
CA ALA A 6 1.65 17.52 -7.19
C ALA A 6 1.91 17.55 -8.71
N ASN A 7 1.52 16.52 -9.46
CA ASN A 7 1.70 16.47 -10.91
C ASN A 7 0.89 17.56 -11.64
N LYS A 8 -0.36 17.81 -11.23
CA LYS A 8 -1.16 18.94 -11.74
C LYS A 8 -0.48 20.28 -11.45
N ASN A 9 0.14 20.41 -10.28
CA ASN A 9 0.90 21.61 -9.92
C ASN A 9 2.19 21.73 -10.75
N SER A 10 2.93 20.65 -10.98
CA SER A 10 4.11 20.63 -11.85
C SER A 10 3.78 21.02 -13.29
N ILE A 11 2.64 20.55 -13.83
CA ILE A 11 2.14 20.98 -15.15
C ILE A 11 1.97 22.49 -15.19
N LYS A 12 1.33 23.08 -14.17
CA LYS A 12 1.13 24.53 -14.09
C LYS A 12 2.46 25.27 -13.99
N ILE A 13 3.36 24.83 -13.10
CA ILE A 13 4.69 25.47 -12.95
C ILE A 13 5.42 25.48 -14.30
N ILE A 14 5.46 24.35 -15.01
CA ILE A 14 6.15 24.25 -16.29
C ILE A 14 5.45 25.05 -17.38
N GLY A 15 4.13 24.96 -17.49
CA GLY A 15 3.36 25.68 -18.52
C GLY A 15 3.33 27.20 -18.31
N ASP A 16 3.33 27.66 -17.06
CA ASP A 16 3.24 29.10 -16.74
C ASP A 16 4.61 29.79 -16.79
N HIS A 17 5.73 29.04 -16.68
CA HIS A 17 7.08 29.60 -16.56
C HIS A 17 8.05 29.16 -17.66
N THR A 18 7.57 28.45 -18.69
CA THR A 18 8.38 28.04 -19.84
C THR A 18 7.58 28.10 -21.14
N ASP A 19 8.26 28.12 -22.29
CA ASP A 19 7.61 28.06 -23.62
C ASP A 19 7.21 26.63 -24.04
N MET A 20 7.23 25.67 -23.11
CA MET A 20 6.88 24.28 -23.41
C MET A 20 5.37 24.06 -23.34
N TYR A 21 4.87 23.30 -24.31
CA TYR A 21 3.56 22.65 -24.19
C TYR A 21 3.62 21.64 -23.06
N ALA A 22 2.57 21.58 -22.25
CA ALA A 22 2.40 20.63 -21.16
C ALA A 22 1.12 19.82 -21.33
N GLN A 23 1.21 18.50 -21.18
CA GLN A 23 0.08 17.58 -21.21
C GLN A 23 0.12 16.68 -19.98
N GLY A 24 -1.04 16.48 -19.35
CA GLY A 24 -1.20 15.52 -18.26
C GLY A 24 -2.42 14.64 -18.46
N TYR A 25 -2.24 13.33 -18.27
CA TYR A 25 -3.31 12.35 -18.16
C TYR A 25 -3.12 11.52 -16.89
N PHE A 26 -4.22 11.19 -16.21
CA PHE A 26 -4.19 10.50 -14.93
C PHE A 26 -5.12 9.29 -14.98
N ALA A 27 -4.54 8.09 -14.89
CA ALA A 27 -5.27 6.84 -14.75
C ALA A 27 -5.47 6.54 -13.26
N TYR A 28 -6.72 6.36 -12.84
CA TYR A 28 -7.10 6.06 -11.47
C TYR A 28 -7.61 4.63 -11.35
N ASP A 29 -7.33 4.00 -10.22
CA ASP A 29 -7.92 2.72 -9.85
C ASP A 29 -9.37 2.89 -9.35
N SER A 30 -10.14 1.82 -9.48
CA SER A 30 -11.47 1.64 -8.89
C SER A 30 -11.47 1.68 -7.35
N LYS A 31 -10.35 1.31 -6.72
CA LYS A 31 -10.22 1.24 -5.25
C LYS A 31 -10.16 2.65 -4.66
N LYS A 32 -11.14 3.00 -3.80
CA LYS A 32 -11.26 4.37 -3.23
C LYS A 32 -10.10 4.75 -2.30
N SER A 33 -9.43 3.78 -1.69
CA SER A 33 -8.26 4.00 -0.82
C SER A 33 -7.13 3.06 -1.16
N GLY A 34 -5.91 3.60 -1.26
CA GLY A 34 -4.69 2.83 -1.57
C GLY A 34 -4.72 2.16 -2.95
N GLY A 35 -5.53 2.68 -3.88
CA GLY A 35 -5.54 2.22 -5.27
C GLY A 35 -4.32 2.71 -6.04
N LEU A 36 -4.00 2.03 -7.14
CA LEU A 36 -2.96 2.49 -8.06
C LEU A 36 -3.36 3.81 -8.72
N THR A 37 -2.40 4.69 -8.97
CA THR A 37 -2.64 5.87 -9.79
C THR A 37 -1.41 6.11 -10.65
N ILE A 38 -1.61 6.20 -11.97
CA ILE A 38 -0.54 6.38 -12.94
C ILE A 38 -0.72 7.76 -13.58
N SER A 39 0.31 8.60 -13.46
CA SER A 39 0.32 9.94 -14.04
C SER A 39 1.22 9.96 -15.26
N HIS A 40 0.64 10.27 -16.42
CA HIS A 40 1.38 10.44 -17.67
C HIS A 40 1.55 11.93 -17.95
N LEU A 41 2.80 12.41 -17.88
CA LEU A 41 3.15 13.80 -18.13
C LEU A 41 4.04 13.90 -19.36
N ARG A 42 3.73 14.86 -20.23
CA ARG A 42 4.56 15.20 -21.39
C ARG A 42 4.81 16.70 -21.41
N PHE A 43 6.06 17.05 -21.72
CA PHE A 43 6.50 18.43 -21.89
C PHE A 43 7.35 18.54 -23.14
N GLY A 44 7.21 19.61 -23.92
CA GLY A 44 8.05 19.81 -25.09
C GLY A 44 7.77 21.10 -25.84
N LYS A 45 8.71 21.47 -26.74
CA LYS A 45 8.64 22.70 -27.54
C LYS A 45 7.63 22.65 -28.70
N LYS A 46 7.10 21.45 -29.00
CA LYS A 46 6.12 21.22 -30.07
C LYS A 46 4.75 20.91 -29.46
N PRO A 47 3.64 21.29 -30.10
CA PRO A 47 2.31 20.89 -29.66
C PRO A 47 2.19 19.38 -29.47
N ILE A 48 1.68 18.96 -28.31
CA ILE A 48 1.61 17.55 -27.92
C ILE A 48 0.28 16.96 -28.43
N LYS A 49 0.38 16.05 -29.41
CA LYS A 49 -0.78 15.36 -30.02
C LYS A 49 -0.98 13.92 -29.54
N SER A 50 -0.15 13.44 -28.61
CA SER A 50 -0.17 12.05 -28.13
C SER A 50 -1.35 11.81 -27.17
N THR A 51 -2.51 11.43 -27.71
CA THR A 51 -3.73 11.09 -26.95
C THR A 51 -3.75 9.61 -26.52
N TYR A 52 -2.62 9.12 -26.01
CA TYR A 52 -2.42 7.74 -25.53
C TYR A 52 -1.45 7.72 -24.35
N TYR A 53 -1.37 6.59 -23.63
CA TYR A 53 -0.48 6.41 -22.47
C TYR A 53 1.00 6.47 -22.86
N ILE A 54 1.87 6.82 -21.91
CA ILE A 54 3.31 6.79 -22.15
C ILE A 54 3.78 5.34 -22.07
N THR A 55 4.41 4.86 -23.13
CA THR A 55 5.07 3.53 -23.20
C THR A 55 6.59 3.63 -23.34
N LYS A 56 7.11 4.86 -23.45
CA LYS A 56 8.54 5.17 -23.54
C LYS A 56 8.82 6.46 -22.77
N ALA A 57 9.09 6.33 -21.48
CA ALA A 57 9.32 7.40 -20.53
C ALA A 57 10.81 7.78 -20.43
N ASN A 58 11.07 9.07 -20.19
CA ASN A 58 12.41 9.57 -19.84
C ASN A 58 12.66 9.53 -18.33
N PHE A 59 11.59 9.60 -17.54
CA PHE A 59 11.60 9.57 -16.10
C PHE A 59 10.40 8.77 -15.61
N VAL A 60 10.61 7.88 -14.64
CA VAL A 60 9.56 7.15 -13.93
C VAL A 60 9.79 7.31 -12.43
N ALA A 61 8.73 7.54 -11.66
CA ALA A 61 8.81 7.56 -10.21
C ALA A 61 7.82 6.58 -9.57
N CYS A 62 8.31 5.84 -8.57
CA CYS A 62 7.56 4.92 -7.75
C CYS A 62 7.42 5.49 -6.34
N HIS A 63 6.23 5.97 -5.99
CA HIS A 63 6.00 6.68 -4.72
C HIS A 63 5.65 5.74 -3.56
N LYS A 64 5.43 4.45 -3.83
CA LYS A 64 5.13 3.42 -2.83
C LYS A 64 6.03 2.20 -3.06
N PRO A 65 6.87 1.81 -2.09
CA PRO A 65 7.88 0.76 -2.31
C PRO A 65 7.26 -0.61 -2.60
N SER A 66 6.07 -0.92 -2.07
CA SER A 66 5.40 -2.21 -2.32
C SER A 66 5.08 -2.47 -3.80
N TYR A 67 5.02 -1.43 -4.64
CA TYR A 67 4.70 -1.56 -6.06
C TYR A 67 5.79 -2.27 -6.86
N VAL A 68 7.05 -2.26 -6.41
CA VAL A 68 8.16 -2.92 -7.13
C VAL A 68 7.94 -4.43 -7.29
N ASN A 69 7.21 -5.06 -6.37
CA ASN A 69 6.92 -6.50 -6.38
C ASN A 69 5.61 -6.86 -7.09
N VAL A 70 4.80 -5.86 -7.44
CA VAL A 70 3.44 -6.06 -7.97
C VAL A 70 3.35 -5.64 -9.43
N TYR A 71 3.99 -4.54 -9.80
CA TYR A 71 3.90 -3.93 -11.11
C TYR A 71 5.27 -3.88 -11.80
N ASP A 72 5.23 -3.86 -13.12
CA ASP A 72 6.41 -3.76 -13.97
C ASP A 72 6.94 -2.30 -14.03
N MET A 73 7.45 -1.81 -12.89
CA MET A 73 7.68 -0.37 -12.64
C MET A 73 8.66 0.33 -13.58
N VAL A 74 9.60 -0.39 -14.20
CA VAL A 74 10.68 0.19 -15.01
C VAL A 74 10.57 -0.12 -16.50
N GLU A 75 9.60 -0.93 -16.93
CA GLU A 75 9.56 -1.43 -18.32
C GLU A 75 9.39 -0.33 -19.37
N ASP A 76 8.65 0.73 -19.04
CA ASP A 76 8.43 1.86 -19.95
C ASP A 76 9.64 2.83 -20.00
N LEU A 77 10.68 2.66 -19.17
CA LEU A 77 11.77 3.61 -19.06
C LEU A 77 12.80 3.43 -20.20
N LYS A 78 13.09 4.47 -20.97
CA LYS A 78 14.12 4.39 -22.03
C LYS A 78 15.51 4.07 -21.43
N PRO A 79 16.42 3.43 -22.19
CA PRO A 79 17.82 3.33 -21.81
C PRO A 79 18.43 4.69 -21.47
N GLY A 80 19.18 4.77 -20.37
CA GLY A 80 19.72 6.01 -19.82
C GLY A 80 18.69 6.91 -19.10
N GLY A 81 17.41 6.51 -19.04
CA GLY A 81 16.38 7.23 -18.31
C GLY A 81 16.59 7.23 -16.80
N SER A 82 15.80 8.04 -16.09
CA SER A 82 15.89 8.18 -14.63
C SER A 82 14.74 7.49 -13.92
N PHE A 83 15.04 6.74 -12.86
CA PHE A 83 14.06 6.10 -12.00
C PHE A 83 14.19 6.60 -10.57
N LEU A 84 13.10 7.09 -9.98
CA LEU A 84 13.04 7.52 -8.57
C LEU A 84 12.17 6.56 -7.76
N LEU A 85 12.71 5.97 -6.70
CA LEU A 85 11.97 5.13 -5.76
C LEU A 85 11.87 5.79 -4.39
N ASN A 86 10.64 5.96 -3.90
CA ASN A 86 10.41 6.34 -2.51
C ASN A 86 10.43 5.10 -1.61
N CYS A 87 11.48 4.93 -0.80
CA CYS A 87 11.64 3.78 0.09
C CYS A 87 12.51 4.13 1.32
N GLU A 88 12.47 3.27 2.33
CA GLU A 88 13.32 3.39 3.51
C GLU A 88 14.66 2.63 3.37
N TRP A 89 14.79 1.84 2.30
CA TRP A 89 15.90 0.93 2.06
C TRP A 89 17.21 1.65 1.75
N ASN A 90 18.29 1.19 2.38
CA ASN A 90 19.66 1.52 2.01
C ASN A 90 20.14 0.69 0.80
N GLU A 91 21.32 1.00 0.26
CA GLU A 91 21.83 0.32 -0.95
C GLU A 91 21.94 -1.21 -0.83
N LYS A 92 22.26 -1.74 0.36
CA LYS A 92 22.33 -3.20 0.57
C LYS A 92 20.93 -3.82 0.56
N GLU A 93 20.00 -3.18 1.25
CA GLU A 93 18.60 -3.62 1.34
C GLU A 93 17.89 -3.56 -0.04
N LEU A 94 18.31 -2.65 -0.94
CA LEU A 94 17.80 -2.63 -2.31
C LEU A 94 18.05 -3.95 -3.05
N ASP A 95 19.19 -4.61 -2.82
CA ASP A 95 19.48 -5.88 -3.47
C ASP A 95 18.55 -7.00 -2.99
N GLU A 96 18.17 -6.98 -1.72
CA GLU A 96 17.27 -7.95 -1.11
C GLU A 96 15.80 -7.74 -1.54
N HIS A 97 15.38 -6.47 -1.65
CA HIS A 97 13.97 -6.12 -1.87
C HIS A 97 13.56 -5.97 -3.33
N LEU A 98 14.47 -5.61 -4.23
CA LEU A 98 14.12 -5.40 -5.63
C LEU A 98 14.06 -6.73 -6.41
N PRO A 99 12.98 -6.98 -7.18
CA PRO A 99 12.88 -8.17 -8.01
C PRO A 99 14.02 -8.27 -9.02
N ALA A 100 14.50 -9.48 -9.26
CA ALA A 100 15.58 -9.73 -10.20
C ALA A 100 15.28 -9.20 -11.62
N LYS A 101 14.04 -9.35 -12.13
CA LYS A 101 13.60 -8.72 -13.39
C LYS A 101 13.85 -7.21 -13.43
N MET A 102 13.51 -6.50 -12.36
CA MET A 102 13.72 -5.05 -12.25
C MET A 102 15.21 -4.71 -12.15
N LYS A 103 15.98 -5.46 -11.34
CA LYS A 103 17.44 -5.31 -11.21
C LYS A 103 18.14 -5.45 -12.58
N ARG A 104 17.82 -6.51 -13.33
CA ARG A 104 18.33 -6.75 -14.70
C ARG A 104 18.00 -5.60 -15.63
N TYR A 105 16.78 -5.10 -15.60
CA TYR A 105 16.37 -3.99 -16.47
C TYR A 105 17.18 -2.72 -16.17
N ILE A 106 17.29 -2.35 -14.89
CA ILE A 106 18.02 -1.15 -14.44
C ILE A 106 19.49 -1.23 -14.91
N ALA A 107 20.15 -2.36 -14.65
CA ALA A 107 21.57 -2.53 -14.95
C ALA A 107 21.88 -2.65 -16.44
N ARG A 108 21.06 -3.40 -17.21
CA ARG A 108 21.29 -3.58 -18.66
C ARG A 108 20.98 -2.33 -19.48
N ASN A 109 20.08 -1.45 -18.99
CA ASN A 109 19.67 -0.23 -19.70
C ASN A 109 20.35 1.04 -19.17
N ASN A 110 21.37 0.91 -18.29
CA ASN A 110 22.10 2.04 -17.70
C ASN A 110 21.18 3.09 -17.08
N ILE A 111 20.17 2.63 -16.32
CA ILE A 111 19.18 3.52 -15.71
C ILE A 111 19.83 4.34 -14.59
N ASN A 112 19.56 5.65 -14.58
CA ASN A 112 19.93 6.53 -13.48
C ASN A 112 18.96 6.29 -12.31
N PHE A 113 19.36 5.43 -11.37
CA PHE A 113 18.51 5.05 -10.25
C PHE A 113 18.73 5.98 -9.03
N TYR A 114 17.63 6.48 -8.48
CA TYR A 114 17.59 7.34 -7.31
C TYR A 114 16.62 6.80 -6.25
N THR A 115 16.95 6.99 -4.98
CA THR A 115 16.07 6.70 -3.84
C THR A 115 15.86 7.92 -2.96
N ILE A 116 14.73 7.97 -2.26
CA ILE A 116 14.44 8.99 -1.24
C ILE A 116 13.49 8.42 -0.18
N ASN A 117 13.72 8.73 1.10
CA ASN A 117 12.80 8.31 2.17
C ASN A 117 11.80 9.44 2.49
N GLY A 118 10.84 9.68 1.60
CA GLY A 118 9.86 10.76 1.74
C GLY A 118 9.01 10.66 3.01
N VAL A 119 8.76 9.44 3.52
CA VAL A 119 7.96 9.23 4.75
C VAL A 119 8.71 9.70 5.98
N LYS A 120 9.99 9.33 6.12
CA LYS A 120 10.86 9.83 7.20
C LYS A 120 10.95 11.34 7.16
N LEU A 121 11.29 11.90 5.99
CA LEU A 121 11.39 13.34 5.78
C LEU A 121 10.08 14.06 6.16
N GLY A 122 8.93 13.54 5.72
CA GLY A 122 7.62 14.10 6.06
C GLY A 122 7.32 14.07 7.56
N LYS A 123 7.70 12.99 8.27
CA LYS A 123 7.54 12.89 9.73
C LYS A 123 8.44 13.90 10.47
N GLU A 124 9.70 14.03 10.08
CA GLU A 124 10.66 14.96 10.69
C GLU A 124 10.23 16.43 10.54
N ILE A 125 9.73 16.81 9.36
CA ILE A 125 9.22 18.17 9.09
C ILE A 125 7.88 18.42 9.81
N GLY A 126 7.14 17.36 10.17
CA GLY A 126 5.81 17.42 10.79
C GLY A 126 4.65 17.37 9.79
N LEU A 127 4.90 17.09 8.51
CA LEU A 127 3.88 16.84 7.48
C LEU A 127 3.26 15.42 7.58
N GLY A 128 3.83 14.56 8.43
CA GLY A 128 3.40 13.17 8.63
C GLY A 128 3.64 12.33 7.38
N GLY A 129 2.63 11.56 6.94
CA GLY A 129 2.73 10.72 5.74
C GLY A 129 2.58 11.46 4.40
N ARG A 130 2.61 12.80 4.37
CA ARG A 130 2.44 13.60 3.14
C ARG A 130 3.79 13.81 2.45
N ILE A 131 4.05 12.98 1.44
CA ILE A 131 5.33 12.93 0.72
C ILE A 131 5.34 13.70 -0.60
N ASN A 132 4.18 14.19 -1.05
CA ASN A 132 3.98 14.75 -2.38
C ASN A 132 4.90 15.93 -2.71
N THR A 133 5.06 16.90 -1.81
CA THR A 133 5.93 18.07 -2.02
C THR A 133 7.40 17.67 -2.15
N ILE A 134 7.85 16.72 -1.32
CA ILE A 134 9.22 16.19 -1.32
C ILE A 134 9.51 15.52 -2.67
N LEU A 135 8.64 14.62 -3.11
CA LEU A 135 8.82 13.88 -4.36
C LEU A 135 8.68 14.76 -5.60
N GLN A 136 7.82 15.79 -5.54
CA GLN A 136 7.71 16.78 -6.60
C GLN A 136 9.02 17.57 -6.79
N SER A 137 9.68 17.94 -5.67
CA SER A 137 10.95 18.66 -5.70
C SER A 137 12.10 17.79 -6.25
N ALA A 138 12.12 16.51 -5.87
CA ALA A 138 13.04 15.52 -6.43
C ALA A 138 12.84 15.36 -7.95
N PHE A 139 11.59 15.31 -8.43
CA PHE A 139 11.29 15.26 -9.87
C PHE A 139 11.91 16.43 -10.63
N PHE A 140 11.73 17.67 -10.17
CA PHE A 140 12.29 18.84 -10.87
C PHE A 140 13.82 18.80 -10.90
N THR A 141 14.43 18.46 -9.77
CA THR A 141 15.89 18.41 -9.68
C THR A 141 16.49 17.30 -10.54
N ILE A 142 15.93 16.09 -10.50
CA ILE A 142 16.45 14.93 -11.23
C ILE A 142 16.24 15.08 -12.74
N THR A 143 15.09 15.60 -13.17
CA THR A 143 14.80 15.75 -14.60
C THR A 143 15.51 16.94 -15.24
N GLY A 144 15.84 17.97 -14.45
CA GLY A 144 16.45 19.19 -14.97
C GLY A 144 15.60 19.92 -16.01
N ILE A 145 14.27 19.65 -16.04
CA ILE A 145 13.34 20.25 -17.01
C ILE A 145 13.28 21.78 -16.88
N ILE A 146 13.54 22.28 -15.67
CA ILE A 146 13.75 23.68 -15.32
C ILE A 146 15.04 23.72 -14.46
N PRO A 147 15.87 24.78 -14.55
CA PRO A 147 17.00 24.97 -13.65
C PRO A 147 16.60 24.82 -12.18
N LYS A 148 17.40 24.10 -11.40
CA LYS A 148 17.09 23.71 -10.02
C LYS A 148 16.64 24.88 -9.15
N GLU A 149 17.37 25.98 -9.20
CA GLU A 149 17.14 27.17 -8.39
C GLU A 149 15.79 27.81 -8.73
N LYS A 150 15.45 27.87 -10.03
CA LYS A 150 14.16 28.36 -10.51
C LYS A 150 13.02 27.42 -10.10
N ALA A 151 13.22 26.11 -10.21
CA ALA A 151 12.21 25.13 -9.81
C ALA A 151 11.89 25.24 -8.31
N ILE A 152 12.90 25.34 -7.45
CA ILE A 152 12.73 25.54 -6.01
C ILE A 152 11.95 26.85 -5.76
N GLN A 153 12.32 27.94 -6.42
CA GLN A 153 11.63 29.23 -6.28
C GLN A 153 10.14 29.12 -6.66
N TYR A 154 9.84 28.61 -7.86
CA TYR A 154 8.46 28.49 -8.33
C TYR A 154 7.61 27.57 -7.46
N MET A 155 8.20 26.49 -6.94
CA MET A 155 7.52 25.61 -5.98
C MET A 155 7.22 26.33 -4.67
N LYS A 156 8.17 27.10 -4.13
CA LYS A 156 7.98 27.87 -2.90
C LYS A 156 6.91 28.93 -3.06
N ASP A 157 6.89 29.63 -4.19
CA ASP A 157 5.87 30.63 -4.51
C ASP A 157 4.48 30.00 -4.60
N ALA A 158 4.37 28.86 -5.29
CA ALA A 158 3.13 28.10 -5.39
C ALA A 158 2.64 27.58 -4.02
N ALA A 159 3.56 27.10 -3.17
CA ALA A 159 3.26 26.65 -1.81
C ALA A 159 2.76 27.80 -0.93
N THR A 160 3.45 28.96 -0.96
CA THR A 160 3.03 30.16 -0.24
C THR A 160 1.63 30.61 -0.67
N LYS A 161 1.38 30.69 -1.99
CA LYS A 161 0.06 31.06 -2.53
C LYS A 161 -1.04 30.10 -2.09
N SER A 162 -0.75 28.79 -2.03
CA SER A 162 -1.73 27.75 -1.70
C SER A 162 -2.02 27.63 -0.20
N TYR A 163 -1.04 27.91 0.65
CA TYR A 163 -1.10 27.60 2.08
C TYR A 163 -0.98 28.82 3.00
N SER A 164 -0.79 30.04 2.49
CA SER A 164 -0.76 31.27 3.30
C SER A 164 -1.95 31.37 4.27
N ARG A 165 -3.15 31.00 3.81
CA ARG A 165 -4.37 30.98 4.63
C ARG A 165 -4.37 29.95 5.77
N LYS A 166 -3.46 28.97 5.75
CA LYS A 166 -3.32 27.93 6.79
C LYS A 166 -2.27 28.27 7.84
N GLY A 167 -1.64 29.44 7.73
CA GLY A 167 -0.64 29.94 8.67
C GLY A 167 0.81 29.67 8.25
N GLU A 168 1.72 30.53 8.72
CA GLU A 168 3.14 30.54 8.35
C GLU A 168 3.85 29.21 8.67
N LYS A 169 3.47 28.55 9.77
CA LYS A 169 4.04 27.25 10.13
C LYS A 169 3.86 26.22 9.00
N ILE A 170 2.67 26.16 8.39
CA ILE A 170 2.39 25.23 7.30
C ILE A 170 3.17 25.61 6.03
N VAL A 171 3.31 26.92 5.75
CA VAL A 171 4.11 27.40 4.61
C VAL A 171 5.58 27.00 4.79
N LYS A 172 6.16 27.27 5.97
CA LYS A 172 7.54 26.92 6.31
C LYS A 172 7.80 25.42 6.17
N MET A 173 6.91 24.58 6.70
CA MET A 173 7.00 23.13 6.54
C MET A 173 7.02 22.69 5.07
N ASN A 174 6.22 23.34 4.21
CA ASN A 174 6.25 23.03 2.77
C ASN A 174 7.52 23.53 2.10
N HIS A 175 8.04 24.71 2.47
CA HIS A 175 9.33 25.21 1.96
C HIS A 175 10.48 24.28 2.32
N GLU A 176 10.52 23.82 3.57
CA GLU A 176 11.50 22.85 4.03
C GLU A 176 11.36 21.52 3.28
N ALA A 177 10.13 21.05 3.04
CA ALA A 177 9.89 19.86 2.23
C ALA A 177 10.40 20.00 0.78
N ILE A 178 10.30 21.19 0.18
CA ILE A 178 10.86 21.49 -1.13
C ILE A 178 12.38 21.43 -1.09
N ASP A 179 13.01 22.10 -0.13
CA ASP A 179 14.47 22.14 -0.01
C ASP A 179 15.06 20.76 0.24
N ARG A 180 14.48 19.99 1.16
CA ARG A 180 14.93 18.62 1.45
C ARG A 180 14.71 17.70 0.26
N GLY A 181 13.55 17.78 -0.41
CA GLY A 181 13.28 17.00 -1.62
C GLY A 181 14.21 17.29 -2.79
N ALA A 182 14.74 18.52 -2.90
CA ALA A 182 15.69 18.91 -3.94
C ALA A 182 17.14 18.44 -3.67
N ASN A 183 17.45 17.98 -2.46
CA ASN A 183 18.84 17.77 -2.02
C ASN A 183 19.10 16.41 -1.35
N GLU A 184 18.09 15.75 -0.78
CA GLU A 184 18.28 14.54 0.05
C GLU A 184 17.92 13.22 -0.65
N PHE A 185 17.66 13.24 -1.97
CA PHE A 185 17.63 11.99 -2.73
C PHE A 185 19.05 11.48 -2.95
N VAL A 186 19.20 10.16 -2.99
CA VAL A 186 20.48 9.48 -3.18
C VAL A 186 20.52 8.88 -4.57
N LYS A 187 21.61 9.12 -5.32
CA LYS A 187 21.88 8.38 -6.55
C LYS A 187 22.50 7.05 -6.18
N VAL A 188 21.83 5.95 -6.54
CA VAL A 188 22.24 4.59 -6.19
C VAL A 188 23.36 4.13 -7.11
N HIS A 189 24.40 3.53 -6.53
CA HIS A 189 25.37 2.78 -7.32
C HIS A 189 24.74 1.46 -7.79
N VAL A 190 24.44 1.34 -9.08
CA VAL A 190 23.85 0.12 -9.66
C VAL A 190 24.94 -0.94 -9.80
N PRO A 191 24.87 -2.08 -9.07
CA PRO A 191 25.88 -3.12 -9.17
C PRO A 191 25.86 -3.82 -10.53
N GLU A 192 27.02 -4.10 -11.10
CA GLU A 192 27.12 -4.83 -12.38
C GLU A 192 26.48 -6.23 -12.30
N ALA A 193 26.59 -6.88 -11.13
CA ALA A 193 25.98 -8.18 -10.85
C ALA A 193 24.45 -8.21 -11.05
N TRP A 194 23.77 -7.06 -11.01
CA TRP A 194 22.34 -6.99 -11.27
C TRP A 194 21.97 -7.37 -12.72
N LYS A 195 22.90 -7.28 -13.68
CA LYS A 195 22.66 -7.71 -15.06
C LYS A 195 22.29 -9.19 -15.15
N ASP A 196 22.75 -10.00 -14.22
CA ASP A 196 22.56 -11.46 -14.19
C ASP A 196 21.77 -11.93 -12.97
N ALA A 197 21.07 -11.02 -12.29
CA ALA A 197 20.22 -11.36 -11.16
C ALA A 197 19.22 -12.46 -11.57
N VAL A 198 19.12 -13.52 -10.78
CA VAL A 198 18.28 -14.69 -11.08
C VAL A 198 16.90 -14.53 -10.46
N ASP A 199 15.85 -14.87 -11.22
CA ASP A 199 14.49 -14.89 -10.70
C ASP A 199 14.33 -16.08 -9.74
N ASN A 200 14.25 -15.80 -8.44
CA ASN A 200 14.02 -16.82 -7.42
C ASN A 200 12.54 -16.98 -7.04
N THR A 201 11.64 -16.30 -7.75
CA THR A 201 10.21 -16.27 -7.43
C THR A 201 9.39 -17.05 -8.46
N THR A 202 8.92 -18.23 -8.06
CA THR A 202 7.86 -18.93 -8.79
C THR A 202 6.53 -18.22 -8.58
N VAL A 203 5.81 -17.91 -9.66
CA VAL A 203 4.41 -17.46 -9.57
C VAL A 203 3.59 -18.62 -8.99
N LYS A 204 3.29 -18.56 -7.70
CA LYS A 204 2.48 -19.58 -7.03
C LYS A 204 1.02 -19.37 -7.44
N LYS A 205 0.43 -20.40 -8.05
CA LYS A 205 -1.02 -20.44 -8.22
C LYS A 205 -1.68 -20.54 -6.85
N VAL A 206 -2.71 -19.75 -6.65
CA VAL A 206 -3.51 -19.73 -5.44
C VAL A 206 -4.54 -20.85 -5.52
N ASN A 207 -4.71 -21.64 -4.47
CA ASN A 207 -5.83 -22.57 -4.35
C ASN A 207 -6.90 -21.94 -3.46
N CYS A 208 -8.10 -21.72 -4.01
CA CYS A 208 -9.19 -21.04 -3.30
C CYS A 208 -10.18 -22.02 -2.64
N GLY A 209 -9.96 -23.33 -2.74
CA GLY A 209 -10.88 -24.36 -2.23
C GLY A 209 -12.12 -24.59 -3.10
N ASP A 210 -12.52 -23.59 -3.88
CA ASP A 210 -13.53 -23.69 -4.94
C ASP A 210 -12.87 -23.62 -6.34
N PRO A 211 -13.15 -24.56 -7.25
CA PRO A 211 -12.54 -24.57 -8.58
C PRO A 211 -12.82 -23.33 -9.43
N ALA A 212 -14.06 -22.80 -9.41
CA ALA A 212 -14.43 -21.64 -10.22
C ALA A 212 -13.75 -20.36 -9.72
N LEU A 213 -13.71 -20.18 -8.39
CA LEU A 213 -12.99 -19.09 -7.74
C LEU A 213 -11.48 -19.20 -7.98
N THR A 214 -10.92 -20.41 -7.90
CA THR A 214 -9.51 -20.67 -8.17
C THR A 214 -9.14 -20.28 -9.61
N GLU A 215 -9.97 -20.66 -10.58
CA GLU A 215 -9.78 -20.30 -11.99
C GLU A 215 -9.84 -18.77 -12.18
N TYR A 216 -10.88 -18.13 -11.65
CA TYR A 216 -11.05 -16.67 -11.73
C TYR A 216 -9.90 -15.91 -11.09
N VAL A 217 -9.49 -16.28 -9.87
CA VAL A 217 -8.43 -15.60 -9.13
C VAL A 217 -7.11 -15.67 -9.89
N ASN A 218 -6.71 -16.84 -10.38
CA ASN A 218 -5.42 -17.01 -11.04
C ASN A 218 -5.38 -16.45 -12.46
N ASN A 219 -6.46 -16.59 -13.23
CA ASN A 219 -6.45 -16.29 -14.66
C ASN A 219 -6.99 -14.90 -15.00
N VAL A 220 -7.76 -14.27 -14.10
CA VAL A 220 -8.39 -12.97 -14.35
C VAL A 220 -8.02 -11.95 -13.27
N LEU A 221 -8.32 -12.24 -12.00
CA LEU A 221 -8.14 -11.26 -10.92
C LEU A 221 -6.67 -10.86 -10.73
N ILE A 222 -5.76 -11.83 -10.61
CA ILE A 222 -4.33 -11.57 -10.38
C ILE A 222 -3.72 -10.78 -11.56
N PRO A 223 -3.89 -11.18 -12.83
CA PRO A 223 -3.42 -10.38 -13.96
C PRO A 223 -4.02 -8.98 -14.01
N ALA A 224 -5.34 -8.83 -13.79
CA ALA A 224 -5.99 -7.53 -13.78
C ALA A 224 -5.43 -6.62 -12.68
N ASN A 225 -5.30 -7.14 -11.45
CA ASN A 225 -4.72 -6.43 -10.31
C ASN A 225 -3.23 -6.08 -10.50
N ARG A 226 -2.51 -6.77 -11.39
CA ARG A 226 -1.13 -6.45 -11.79
C ARG A 226 -1.06 -5.43 -12.94
N HIS A 227 -2.19 -4.80 -13.29
CA HIS A 227 -2.29 -3.89 -14.43
C HIS A 227 -1.95 -4.58 -15.77
N GLN A 228 -2.29 -5.86 -15.89
CA GLN A 228 -2.12 -6.67 -17.10
C GLN A 228 -3.47 -7.15 -17.66
N GLY A 229 -4.57 -6.49 -17.29
CA GLY A 229 -5.92 -6.82 -17.75
C GLY A 229 -6.07 -6.74 -19.27
N ASP A 230 -5.46 -5.74 -19.92
CA ASP A 230 -5.46 -5.59 -21.39
C ASP A 230 -4.74 -6.72 -22.12
N LYS A 231 -3.92 -7.53 -21.43
CA LYS A 231 -3.23 -8.69 -22.00
C LYS A 231 -4.09 -9.96 -21.95
N LEU A 232 -5.24 -9.94 -21.27
CA LEU A 232 -6.11 -11.09 -21.16
C LEU A 232 -6.83 -11.36 -22.49
N PRO A 233 -6.74 -12.57 -23.07
CA PRO A 233 -7.52 -12.91 -24.26
C PRO A 233 -9.01 -13.03 -23.91
N VAL A 234 -9.88 -12.85 -24.90
CA VAL A 234 -11.34 -13.05 -24.74
C VAL A 234 -11.65 -14.44 -24.17
N SER A 235 -10.87 -15.46 -24.54
CA SER A 235 -11.01 -16.83 -24.02
C SER A 235 -10.87 -16.93 -22.50
N ALA A 236 -10.12 -16.04 -21.85
CA ALA A 236 -9.96 -16.03 -20.40
C ALA A 236 -11.25 -15.65 -19.64
N VAL A 237 -12.21 -15.01 -20.32
CA VAL A 237 -13.46 -14.53 -19.73
C VAL A 237 -14.72 -15.16 -20.32
N LEU A 238 -14.61 -16.09 -21.27
CA LEU A 238 -15.77 -16.72 -21.92
C LEU A 238 -16.72 -17.42 -20.95
N LYS A 239 -16.19 -18.06 -19.90
CA LYS A 239 -17.02 -18.70 -18.85
C LYS A 239 -17.83 -17.68 -18.02
N MET A 240 -17.52 -16.40 -18.16
CA MET A 240 -18.13 -15.26 -17.47
C MET A 240 -18.81 -14.32 -18.47
N ALA A 241 -19.23 -14.82 -19.64
CA ALA A 241 -19.82 -14.01 -20.72
C ALA A 241 -21.08 -13.25 -20.31
N ASN A 242 -21.80 -13.70 -19.28
CA ASN A 242 -22.95 -13.00 -18.71
C ASN A 242 -22.59 -11.98 -17.61
N GLY A 243 -21.30 -11.75 -17.34
CA GLY A 243 -20.80 -10.85 -16.31
C GLY A 243 -20.77 -11.44 -14.88
N THR A 244 -21.09 -12.72 -14.69
CA THR A 244 -21.05 -13.36 -13.37
C THR A 244 -19.62 -13.65 -12.94
N VAL A 245 -19.25 -13.28 -11.71
CA VAL A 245 -17.97 -13.60 -11.08
C VAL A 245 -18.17 -14.31 -9.75
N PRO A 246 -17.27 -15.21 -9.33
CA PRO A 246 -17.42 -15.93 -8.06
C PRO A 246 -17.20 -15.01 -6.84
N SER A 247 -17.99 -15.23 -5.79
CA SER A 247 -17.87 -14.54 -4.51
C SER A 247 -16.58 -14.92 -3.75
N GLY A 248 -16.12 -14.04 -2.85
CA GLY A 248 -15.00 -14.32 -1.95
C GLY A 248 -13.60 -14.06 -2.54
N SER A 249 -13.50 -13.57 -3.77
CA SER A 249 -12.22 -13.33 -4.45
C SER A 249 -11.34 -12.27 -3.77
N ALA A 250 -11.94 -11.33 -3.02
CA ALA A 250 -11.22 -10.28 -2.28
C ALA A 250 -10.22 -10.85 -1.26
N ALA A 251 -10.48 -12.03 -0.71
CA ALA A 251 -9.59 -12.70 0.25
C ALA A 251 -8.18 -13.01 -0.28
N TYR A 252 -8.01 -13.00 -1.61
CA TYR A 252 -6.77 -13.34 -2.30
C TYR A 252 -6.01 -12.12 -2.85
N GLU A 253 -6.51 -10.90 -2.62
CA GLU A 253 -5.80 -9.70 -3.09
C GLU A 253 -4.58 -9.35 -2.24
N LYS A 254 -4.69 -9.43 -0.91
CA LYS A 254 -3.60 -9.19 0.05
C LYS A 254 -2.79 -7.93 -0.26
N ARG A 255 -3.49 -6.80 -0.43
CA ARG A 255 -2.99 -5.58 -1.07
C ARG A 255 -1.80 -4.91 -0.37
N GLY A 256 -1.67 -5.07 0.94
CA GLY A 256 -0.58 -4.55 1.75
C GLY A 256 -0.41 -3.03 1.68
N ILE A 257 -1.52 -2.28 1.76
CA ILE A 257 -1.52 -0.83 1.51
C ILE A 257 -1.31 0.05 2.75
N ALA A 258 -1.49 -0.51 3.96
CA ALA A 258 -1.34 0.23 5.20
C ALA A 258 0.08 0.78 5.36
N ILE A 259 0.18 1.90 6.09
CA ILE A 259 1.46 2.40 6.62
C ILE A 259 1.67 1.76 7.98
N ASP A 260 0.68 1.92 8.85
CA ASP A 260 0.63 1.33 10.17
C ASP A 260 -0.56 0.37 10.29
N VAL A 261 -0.37 -0.71 11.03
CA VAL A 261 -1.40 -1.70 11.37
C VAL A 261 -1.49 -1.86 12.90
N PRO A 262 -2.64 -2.27 13.45
CA PRO A 262 -2.76 -2.45 14.89
C PRO A 262 -1.88 -3.61 15.38
N GLU A 263 -1.11 -3.38 16.45
CA GLU A 263 -0.46 -4.41 17.24
C GLU A 263 -1.33 -4.72 18.46
N TRP A 264 -1.60 -6.00 18.72
CA TRP A 264 -2.36 -6.45 19.89
C TRP A 264 -1.47 -6.72 21.11
N ASN A 265 -1.89 -6.18 22.26
CA ASN A 265 -1.34 -6.46 23.59
C ASN A 265 -2.37 -7.28 24.42
N PRO A 266 -2.13 -8.58 24.65
CA PRO A 266 -3.03 -9.44 25.41
C PRO A 266 -3.23 -9.00 26.88
N ALA A 267 -2.20 -8.41 27.51
CA ALA A 267 -2.26 -8.01 28.91
C ALA A 267 -3.32 -6.92 29.16
N ASN A 268 -3.53 -6.05 28.18
CA ASN A 268 -4.48 -4.94 28.25
C ASN A 268 -5.85 -5.28 27.64
N CYS A 269 -6.03 -6.49 27.11
CA CYS A 269 -7.25 -6.86 26.39
C CYS A 269 -8.33 -7.45 27.32
N ILE A 270 -9.53 -6.86 27.26
CA ILE A 270 -10.70 -7.32 28.04
C ILE A 270 -11.64 -8.26 27.25
N GLN A 271 -11.25 -8.70 26.05
CA GLN A 271 -12.00 -9.66 25.21
C GLN A 271 -13.44 -9.24 24.88
N CYS A 272 -13.63 -7.95 24.55
CA CYS A 272 -14.95 -7.40 24.22
C CYS A 272 -15.36 -7.54 22.75
N ASN A 273 -14.41 -7.86 21.86
CA ASN A 273 -14.56 -7.92 20.40
C ASN A 273 -14.98 -6.61 19.69
N THR A 274 -15.07 -5.47 20.38
CA THR A 274 -15.43 -4.18 19.78
C THR A 274 -14.50 -3.80 18.61
N CYS A 275 -13.21 -4.13 18.70
CA CYS A 275 -12.26 -3.87 17.64
C CYS A 275 -12.61 -4.59 16.32
N SER A 276 -13.14 -5.81 16.41
CA SER A 276 -13.61 -6.59 15.26
C SER A 276 -14.91 -6.02 14.71
N TYR A 277 -15.83 -5.67 15.62
CA TYR A 277 -17.14 -5.12 15.30
C TYR A 277 -17.08 -3.83 14.47
N VAL A 278 -16.13 -2.94 14.78
CA VAL A 278 -16.00 -1.64 14.08
C VAL A 278 -15.10 -1.68 12.86
N CYS A 279 -14.59 -2.86 12.49
CA CYS A 279 -13.60 -2.95 11.42
C CYS A 279 -14.30 -2.94 10.05
N PRO A 280 -14.10 -1.89 9.22
CA PRO A 280 -14.81 -1.75 7.93
C PRO A 280 -14.34 -2.74 6.85
N HIS A 281 -13.31 -3.53 7.12
CA HIS A 281 -12.73 -4.47 6.16
C HIS A 281 -12.63 -5.90 6.72
N ALA A 282 -13.18 -6.15 7.91
CA ALA A 282 -13.09 -7.44 8.60
C ALA A 282 -11.65 -7.95 8.78
N VAL A 283 -10.65 -7.07 8.94
CA VAL A 283 -9.23 -7.45 9.00
C VAL A 283 -8.76 -7.84 10.40
N ILE A 284 -9.56 -7.57 11.43
CA ILE A 284 -9.27 -7.91 12.83
C ILE A 284 -10.37 -8.81 13.36
N ARG A 285 -10.03 -10.02 13.79
CA ARG A 285 -11.01 -11.05 14.19
C ARG A 285 -10.61 -11.75 15.48
N PRO A 286 -11.57 -12.05 16.37
CA PRO A 286 -11.30 -12.91 17.50
C PRO A 286 -11.13 -14.36 17.01
N ALA A 287 -10.18 -15.08 17.61
CA ALA A 287 -9.99 -16.51 17.44
C ALA A 287 -10.09 -17.19 18.81
N VAL A 288 -10.72 -18.37 18.85
CA VAL A 288 -10.84 -19.19 20.06
C VAL A 288 -10.23 -20.56 19.78
N LEU A 289 -9.34 -20.99 20.67
CA LEU A 289 -8.53 -22.18 20.48
C LEU A 289 -8.69 -23.14 21.66
N ASN A 290 -8.77 -24.44 21.36
CA ASN A 290 -8.61 -25.52 22.34
C ASN A 290 -7.12 -25.88 22.51
N ALA A 291 -6.80 -26.80 23.42
CA ALA A 291 -5.42 -27.19 23.72
C ALA A 291 -4.64 -27.73 22.50
N GLU A 292 -5.28 -28.52 21.63
CA GLU A 292 -4.65 -29.07 20.43
C GLU A 292 -4.34 -27.99 19.40
N GLU A 293 -5.26 -27.05 19.21
CA GLU A 293 -5.10 -25.91 18.31
C GLU A 293 -4.06 -24.91 18.82
N VAL A 294 -3.91 -24.78 20.14
CA VAL A 294 -2.81 -23.99 20.74
C VAL A 294 -1.46 -24.62 20.42
N ALA A 295 -1.34 -25.94 20.51
CA ALA A 295 -0.09 -26.64 20.22
C ALA A 295 0.36 -26.51 18.75
N LYS A 296 -0.59 -26.31 17.83
CA LYS A 296 -0.34 -26.17 16.38
C LYS A 296 -0.23 -24.70 15.92
N ALA A 297 -0.49 -23.75 16.80
CA ALA A 297 -0.50 -22.34 16.42
C ALA A 297 0.91 -21.81 16.09
N PRO A 298 1.04 -20.87 15.13
CA PRO A 298 2.32 -20.29 14.81
C PRO A 298 2.86 -19.45 15.98
N LYS A 299 4.19 -19.37 16.10
CA LYS A 299 4.86 -18.61 17.18
C LYS A 299 4.47 -17.13 17.22
N SER A 300 4.08 -16.57 16.08
CA SER A 300 3.63 -15.17 15.97
C SER A 300 2.24 -14.92 16.58
N MET A 301 1.44 -15.97 16.83
CA MET A 301 0.09 -15.84 17.36
C MET A 301 0.10 -15.67 18.88
N LYS A 302 -0.01 -14.41 19.31
CA LYS A 302 -0.24 -14.07 20.73
C LYS A 302 -1.60 -14.62 21.18
N MET A 303 -1.70 -15.05 22.44
CA MET A 303 -2.94 -15.59 23.02
C MET A 303 -3.06 -15.24 24.51
N LYS A 304 -4.26 -15.37 25.08
CA LYS A 304 -4.52 -15.35 26.52
C LYS A 304 -5.66 -16.29 26.91
N ASP A 305 -5.83 -16.58 28.19
CA ASP A 305 -6.97 -17.38 28.66
C ASP A 305 -8.30 -16.71 28.34
N MET A 306 -9.26 -17.49 27.84
CA MET A 306 -10.59 -16.98 27.54
C MET A 306 -11.39 -16.75 28.82
N THR A 307 -11.84 -15.52 29.04
CA THR A 307 -12.64 -15.17 30.22
C THR A 307 -13.99 -15.87 30.14
N LEU A 308 -14.44 -16.45 31.26
CA LEU A 308 -15.68 -17.22 31.41
C LEU A 308 -15.73 -18.58 30.69
N MET A 309 -14.63 -19.02 30.07
CA MET A 309 -14.55 -20.31 29.37
C MET A 309 -13.21 -21.01 29.67
N PRO A 310 -13.06 -21.62 30.87
CA PRO A 310 -11.83 -22.30 31.26
C PRO A 310 -11.41 -23.38 30.25
N GLY A 311 -10.10 -23.52 30.03
CA GLY A 311 -9.54 -24.47 29.06
C GLY A 311 -9.46 -23.97 27.62
N LEU A 312 -10.11 -22.85 27.29
CA LEU A 312 -10.00 -22.21 25.98
C LEU A 312 -9.03 -21.01 26.02
N LYS A 313 -8.34 -20.79 24.90
CA LYS A 313 -7.55 -19.57 24.65
C LYS A 313 -8.27 -18.64 23.70
N PHE A 314 -8.02 -17.35 23.88
CA PHE A 314 -8.53 -16.24 23.08
C PHE A 314 -7.37 -15.48 22.44
N ALA A 315 -7.53 -15.12 21.18
CA ALA A 315 -6.62 -14.26 20.45
C ALA A 315 -7.39 -13.20 19.66
N ILE A 316 -6.82 -12.00 19.53
CA ILE A 316 -7.18 -11.09 18.45
C ILE A 316 -6.16 -11.30 17.33
N THR A 317 -6.65 -11.69 16.17
CA THR A 317 -5.85 -11.90 14.96
C THR A 317 -6.08 -10.77 13.98
N ILE A 318 -5.03 -10.37 13.25
CA ILE A 318 -5.02 -9.17 12.40
C ILE A 318 -4.38 -9.53 11.07
N SER A 319 -5.10 -9.33 9.96
CA SER A 319 -4.48 -9.39 8.65
C SER A 319 -3.75 -8.09 8.38
N THR A 320 -2.43 -8.16 8.35
CA THR A 320 -1.58 -7.02 8.01
C THR A 320 -1.65 -6.69 6.54
N LEU A 321 -1.89 -7.69 5.68
CA LEU A 321 -1.95 -7.52 4.23
C LEU A 321 -3.30 -6.97 3.75
N ASP A 322 -4.38 -7.12 4.50
CA ASP A 322 -5.69 -6.58 4.12
C ASP A 322 -6.04 -5.28 4.87
N CYS A 323 -5.33 -4.98 5.97
CA CYS A 323 -5.56 -3.76 6.75
C CYS A 323 -5.31 -2.50 5.91
N THR A 324 -6.18 -1.50 6.09
CA THR A 324 -6.03 -0.18 5.48
C THR A 324 -5.44 0.87 6.43
N GLY A 325 -5.11 0.49 7.67
CA GLY A 325 -4.51 1.39 8.66
C GLY A 325 -5.41 2.52 9.15
N CYS A 326 -6.74 2.37 9.11
CA CYS A 326 -7.67 3.45 9.49
C CYS A 326 -7.65 3.82 10.99
N GLY A 327 -7.16 2.92 11.84
CA GLY A 327 -7.07 3.14 13.29
C GLY A 327 -8.38 3.00 14.07
N SER A 328 -9.54 2.77 13.41
CA SER A 328 -10.85 2.67 14.09
C SER A 328 -10.83 1.70 15.26
N CYS A 329 -10.24 0.52 15.08
CA CYS A 329 -10.13 -0.50 16.12
C CYS A 329 -9.30 -0.05 17.34
N ALA A 330 -8.21 0.70 17.14
CA ALA A 330 -7.38 1.22 18.22
C ALA A 330 -8.08 2.38 18.95
N THR A 331 -8.76 3.25 18.21
CA THR A 331 -9.54 4.37 18.75
C THR A 331 -10.63 3.87 19.70
N VAL A 332 -11.45 2.91 19.27
CA VAL A 332 -12.56 2.40 20.10
C VAL A 332 -12.12 1.43 21.20
N CYS A 333 -10.86 0.98 21.18
CA CYS A 333 -10.39 0.00 22.17
C CYS A 333 -10.51 0.58 23.59
N PRO A 334 -11.33 -0.01 24.48
CA PRO A 334 -11.47 0.50 25.85
C PRO A 334 -10.23 0.21 26.71
N GLY A 335 -9.44 -0.80 26.32
CA GLY A 335 -8.26 -1.21 27.08
C GLY A 335 -8.59 -1.77 28.46
N MET A 336 -7.55 -1.99 29.27
CA MET A 336 -7.68 -2.37 30.67
C MET A 336 -7.12 -1.25 31.54
N ARG A 337 -7.95 -0.68 32.43
CA ARG A 337 -7.56 0.42 33.33
C ARG A 337 -6.92 1.61 32.58
N GLY A 338 -7.48 1.97 31.42
CA GLY A 338 -6.99 3.07 30.57
C GLY A 338 -5.83 2.69 29.62
N ASN A 339 -5.18 1.54 29.80
CA ASN A 339 -4.11 1.09 28.91
C ASN A 339 -4.69 0.43 27.65
N LYS A 340 -4.40 0.99 26.47
CA LYS A 340 -4.87 0.46 25.18
C LYS A 340 -4.34 -0.96 24.94
N ALA A 341 -5.20 -1.81 24.38
CA ALA A 341 -4.83 -3.16 23.94
C ALA A 341 -4.41 -3.21 22.46
N LEU A 342 -4.62 -2.12 21.72
CA LEU A 342 -4.26 -1.98 20.33
C LEU A 342 -3.51 -0.66 20.14
N THR A 343 -2.32 -0.74 19.54
CA THR A 343 -1.48 0.41 19.21
C THR A 343 -1.07 0.31 17.76
N MET A 344 -1.16 1.41 17.01
CA MET A 344 -0.74 1.40 15.59
C MET A 344 0.78 1.33 15.50
N LYS A 345 1.30 0.41 14.71
CA LYS A 345 2.74 0.17 14.48
C LYS A 345 3.04 0.06 12.99
N PRO A 346 4.27 0.39 12.55
CA PRO A 346 4.66 0.23 11.15
C PRO A 346 4.37 -1.18 10.66
N MET A 347 3.71 -1.30 9.50
CA MET A 347 3.24 -2.56 8.95
C MET A 347 4.35 -3.62 8.85
N GLU A 348 5.56 -3.21 8.44
CA GLU A 348 6.72 -4.09 8.29
C GLU A 348 7.08 -4.83 9.59
N THR A 349 6.96 -4.15 10.74
CA THR A 349 7.24 -4.75 12.05
C THR A 349 6.20 -5.80 12.47
N GLN A 350 5.06 -5.85 11.77
CA GLN A 350 3.92 -6.70 12.12
C GLN A 350 3.67 -7.81 11.09
N LEU A 351 4.40 -7.86 9.97
CA LEU A 351 4.16 -8.81 8.87
C LEU A 351 4.07 -10.27 9.32
N ALA A 352 4.91 -10.69 10.28
CA ALA A 352 4.90 -12.05 10.83
C ALA A 352 3.57 -12.45 11.49
N SER A 353 2.75 -11.48 11.93
CA SER A 353 1.43 -11.75 12.52
C SER A 353 0.39 -12.22 11.49
N GLN A 354 0.65 -12.05 10.18
CA GLN A 354 -0.25 -12.54 9.12
C GLN A 354 -0.44 -14.05 9.21
N GLU A 355 0.59 -14.82 9.58
CA GLU A 355 0.49 -16.27 9.77
C GLU A 355 -0.52 -16.63 10.88
N GLY A 356 -0.54 -15.85 11.96
CA GLY A 356 -1.51 -16.03 13.04
C GLY A 356 -2.95 -15.73 12.61
N PHE A 357 -3.14 -14.74 11.72
CA PHE A 357 -4.44 -14.50 11.09
C PHE A 357 -4.86 -15.66 10.20
N ASP A 358 -3.99 -16.09 9.29
CA ASP A 358 -4.29 -17.18 8.36
C ASP A 358 -4.59 -18.50 9.10
N TYR A 359 -3.90 -18.77 10.21
CA TYR A 359 -4.20 -19.89 11.09
C TYR A 359 -5.57 -19.72 11.78
N GLY A 360 -5.85 -18.54 12.33
CA GLY A 360 -7.12 -18.23 12.99
C GLY A 360 -8.34 -18.47 12.12
N GLN A 361 -8.26 -18.20 10.82
CA GLN A 361 -9.37 -18.42 9.88
C GLN A 361 -9.66 -19.90 9.56
N LYS A 362 -8.72 -20.80 9.86
CA LYS A 362 -8.87 -22.24 9.62
C LYS A 362 -9.44 -22.97 10.84
N LEU A 363 -9.57 -22.28 11.97
CA LEU A 363 -10.09 -22.88 13.20
C LEU A 363 -11.57 -23.22 13.03
N SER A 364 -11.95 -24.39 13.53
CA SER A 364 -13.35 -24.80 13.53
C SER A 364 -14.15 -23.98 14.54
N PRO A 365 -15.41 -23.61 14.23
CA PRO A 365 -16.29 -22.97 15.20
C PRO A 365 -16.40 -23.79 16.48
N LYS A 366 -16.51 -23.10 17.62
CA LYS A 366 -16.64 -23.72 18.95
C LYS A 366 -18.10 -23.64 19.41
N PRO A 367 -18.90 -24.71 19.33
CA PRO A 367 -20.33 -24.66 19.66
C PRO A 367 -20.61 -24.15 21.09
N GLU A 368 -19.74 -24.46 22.04
CA GLU A 368 -19.81 -23.98 23.42
C GLU A 368 -19.65 -22.46 23.54
N VAL A 369 -18.87 -21.82 22.65
CA VAL A 369 -18.73 -20.36 22.58
C VAL A 369 -20.01 -19.72 22.05
N ALA A 370 -20.60 -20.29 21.00
CA ALA A 370 -21.87 -19.82 20.43
C ALA A 370 -23.05 -19.98 21.41
N LYS A 371 -23.04 -21.04 22.22
CA LYS A 371 -24.03 -21.23 23.31
C LYS A 371 -23.85 -20.21 24.43
N LYS A 372 -22.62 -19.83 24.77
CA LYS A 372 -22.32 -18.89 25.85
C LYS A 372 -22.59 -17.43 25.46
N PHE A 373 -22.23 -17.02 24.25
CA PHE A 373 -22.33 -15.64 23.78
C PHE A 373 -23.36 -15.52 22.66
N ARG A 374 -24.49 -14.85 22.95
CA ARG A 374 -25.59 -14.69 22.00
C ARG A 374 -25.13 -13.93 20.74
N PRO A 375 -25.54 -14.35 19.53
CA PRO A 375 -25.14 -13.71 18.26
C PRO A 375 -25.62 -12.25 18.15
N THR A 376 -26.67 -11.87 18.88
CA THR A 376 -27.21 -10.50 18.92
C THR A 376 -26.42 -9.55 19.84
N SER A 377 -25.43 -10.06 20.60
CA SER A 377 -24.55 -9.23 21.41
C SER A 377 -23.33 -8.79 20.59
N VAL A 378 -22.75 -7.62 20.92
CA VAL A 378 -21.50 -7.16 20.27
C VAL A 378 -20.40 -8.22 20.39
N LYS A 379 -20.17 -8.79 21.58
CA LYS A 379 -19.15 -9.84 21.75
C LYS A 379 -19.46 -11.11 20.95
N GLY A 380 -20.68 -11.61 21.05
CA GLY A 380 -21.09 -12.87 20.42
C GLY A 380 -21.13 -12.81 18.90
N SER A 381 -21.64 -11.71 18.32
CA SER A 381 -21.70 -11.50 16.87
C SER A 381 -20.34 -11.69 16.19
N GLN A 382 -19.26 -11.27 16.84
CA GLN A 382 -17.91 -11.29 16.27
C GLN A 382 -17.22 -12.66 16.32
N PHE A 383 -17.82 -13.66 16.98
CA PHE A 383 -17.33 -15.05 16.87
C PHE A 383 -17.85 -15.76 15.61
N HIS A 384 -18.73 -15.11 14.84
CA HIS A 384 -19.19 -15.62 13.55
C HIS A 384 -18.27 -15.16 12.42
N LYS A 385 -18.16 -15.97 11.38
CA LYS A 385 -17.38 -15.63 10.17
C LYS A 385 -18.04 -14.43 9.46
N PRO A 386 -17.32 -13.31 9.24
CA PRO A 386 -17.79 -12.24 8.38
C PRO A 386 -17.95 -12.73 6.94
N LEU A 387 -19.08 -12.39 6.29
CA LEU A 387 -19.36 -12.76 4.89
C LEU A 387 -19.10 -11.62 3.90
N LEU A 388 -18.79 -10.42 4.41
CA LEU A 388 -18.25 -9.30 3.67
C LEU A 388 -16.87 -8.97 4.25
N GLU A 389 -15.82 -9.06 3.43
CA GLU A 389 -14.44 -8.87 3.88
C GLU A 389 -13.60 -8.19 2.78
N PHE A 390 -12.62 -7.39 3.20
CA PHE A 390 -11.57 -6.83 2.34
C PHE A 390 -12.07 -6.03 1.12
N SER A 391 -13.17 -5.30 1.29
CA SER A 391 -13.76 -4.49 0.22
C SER A 391 -12.82 -3.39 -0.28
N GLY A 392 -13.09 -2.86 -1.48
CA GLY A 392 -12.37 -1.71 -2.05
C GLY A 392 -12.74 -0.35 -1.44
N ALA A 393 -13.45 -0.33 -0.30
CA ALA A 393 -13.93 0.87 0.36
C ALA A 393 -12.80 1.72 0.96
N CYS A 394 -13.13 2.95 1.36
CA CYS A 394 -12.19 3.87 1.98
C CYS A 394 -11.66 3.32 3.32
N ALA A 395 -10.44 3.73 3.70
CA ALA A 395 -9.95 3.49 5.06
C ALA A 395 -10.88 4.17 6.08
N GLY A 396 -11.51 3.40 6.96
CA GLY A 396 -12.45 3.94 7.96
C GLY A 396 -13.84 4.24 7.39
N CYS A 397 -14.26 3.55 6.32
CA CYS A 397 -15.60 3.67 5.78
C CYS A 397 -16.67 3.43 6.85
N GLY A 398 -17.75 4.22 6.85
CA GLY A 398 -18.85 4.11 7.81
C GLY A 398 -20.04 3.27 7.32
N GLU A 399 -19.93 2.63 6.15
CA GLU A 399 -21.02 1.87 5.52
C GLU A 399 -20.85 0.35 5.67
N THR A 400 -19.63 -0.15 5.50
CA THR A 400 -19.23 -1.57 5.56
C THR A 400 -19.23 -2.09 6.98
#